data_AF-A0A7C2GVT6-F1
#
_entry.id   AF-A0A7C2GVT6-F1
#
_cell.length_a   1.000
_cell.length_b   1.000
_cell.length_c   1.000
_cell.angle_alpha   90.00
_cell.angle_beta   90.00
_cell.angle_gamma   90.00
#
_symmetry.space_group_name_H-M   'P 1'
#
loop_
_entity.id
_entity.type
_entity.pdbx_description
1 polymer ?
#
loop_
_entity_poly.entity_id
_entity_poly.type
_entity_poly.pdbx_seq_one_letter_code
_entity_poly.pdbx_strand_id
1 'polypeptide(L)'
;MAIPFSTLMRMIPNAELVMLVNVGVVAGLFSWFRRRREETSSSLNRSFDGGIVIEEPERIALRERHGVRPLTEEEEGTGIDQLPDGVYGFTNAVGQWDAPLFRKKIFLSYEMHKLHDGSPVLVGYVSSEDAERMRQPAATVTIRLFPDRQDEAPHLVSIPLERVRRHKQHSERTGRGLELELEPESDRTSQDEVHAREDSVSR
;
A
#
# COMPACT_ATOMS: atom_id res chain seq x y z
N MET A 1 20.22 69.74 36.24
CA MET A 1 19.05 68.90 35.93
C MET A 1 19.40 68.07 34.69
N ALA A 2 19.30 66.75 34.60
CA ALA A 2 19.30 65.63 35.55
C ALA A 2 19.83 64.43 34.72
N ILE A 3 20.71 63.60 35.30
CA ILE A 3 21.17 62.30 34.77
C ILE A 3 20.53 61.22 35.66
N PRO A 4 20.11 60.05 35.16
CA PRO A 4 20.96 58.84 35.25
C PRO A 4 20.81 57.90 34.02
N PHE A 5 21.87 57.34 33.42
CA PHE A 5 22.72 56.22 33.87
C PHE A 5 21.94 55.06 34.53
N SER A 6 21.67 54.00 33.77
CA SER A 6 21.28 52.70 34.33
C SER A 6 21.88 51.58 33.50
N THR A 7 23.12 51.27 33.87
CA THR A 7 23.78 49.98 33.70
C THR A 7 22.91 48.88 34.33
N LEU A 8 22.57 47.84 33.57
CA LEU A 8 22.23 46.55 34.16
C LEU A 8 23.01 45.44 33.46
N MET A 9 23.98 44.92 34.21
CA MET A 9 24.81 43.76 33.93
C MET A 9 24.28 42.61 34.79
N ARG A 10 24.33 41.38 34.26
CA ARG A 10 24.10 40.06 34.93
C ARG A 10 22.62 39.77 35.27
N MET A 11 22.10 38.55 35.15
CA MET A 11 22.71 37.24 35.36
C MET A 11 22.17 36.19 34.38
N ILE A 12 23.08 35.36 33.87
CA ILE A 12 22.83 33.99 33.44
C ILE A 12 22.74 33.14 34.72
N PRO A 13 21.72 32.27 34.89
CA PRO A 13 21.92 31.02 35.59
C PRO A 13 21.83 29.84 34.62
N ASN A 14 22.91 29.07 34.62
CA ASN A 14 23.01 27.73 34.07
C ASN A 14 22.07 26.78 34.83
N ALA A 15 21.38 25.92 34.09
CA ALA A 15 20.98 24.57 34.52
C ALA A 15 21.17 23.69 33.27
N GLU A 16 22.29 22.99 33.09
CA GLU A 16 22.54 21.67 33.68
C GLU A 16 21.29 20.78 33.64
N LEU A 17 21.02 20.19 32.47
CA LEU A 17 20.37 18.89 32.40
C LEU A 17 21.15 18.00 31.44
N VAL A 18 22.20 17.39 31.99
CA VAL A 18 22.77 16.16 31.46
C VAL A 18 21.80 15.03 31.78
N MET A 19 21.26 14.38 30.75
CA MET A 19 21.06 12.93 30.70
C MET A 19 20.97 12.53 29.22
N LEU A 20 22.06 12.00 28.65
CA LEU A 20 22.27 10.56 28.49
C LEU A 20 21.14 9.88 27.71
N VAL A 21 21.23 9.94 26.38
CA VAL A 21 20.63 8.90 25.53
C VAL A 21 21.76 8.19 24.82
N ASN A 22 22.00 6.97 25.30
CA ASN A 22 22.81 5.94 24.67
C ASN A 22 22.27 5.68 23.25
N VAL A 23 22.95 6.18 22.22
CA VAL A 23 22.78 5.64 20.87
C VAL A 23 23.62 4.38 20.79
N GLY A 24 22.97 3.27 21.09
CA GLY A 24 23.49 1.93 20.91
C GLY A 24 23.88 1.70 19.45
N VAL A 25 25.08 1.15 19.30
CA VAL A 25 25.61 0.54 18.09
C VAL A 25 24.64 -0.53 17.58
N VAL A 26 23.95 -0.26 16.47
CA VAL A 26 23.34 -1.31 15.62
C VAL A 26 24.13 -1.38 14.32
N ALA A 27 25.43 -1.63 14.43
CA ALA A 27 26.25 -2.09 13.32
C ALA A 27 26.08 -3.62 13.23
N GLY A 28 25.03 -4.08 12.56
CA GLY A 28 24.77 -5.52 12.48
C GLY A 28 23.67 -6.02 11.55
N LEU A 29 22.93 -5.15 10.85
CA LEU A 29 21.85 -5.58 9.94
C LEU A 29 21.90 -4.95 8.53
N PHE A 30 23.01 -4.30 8.17
CA PHE A 30 23.22 -3.72 6.83
C PHE A 30 24.00 -4.62 5.86
N SER A 31 24.27 -5.87 6.22
CA SER A 31 25.06 -6.80 5.39
C SER A 31 24.23 -7.80 4.57
N TRP A 32 22.91 -7.92 4.81
CA TRP A 32 22.04 -8.79 4.01
C TRP A 32 21.53 -8.09 2.73
N PHE A 33 21.49 -6.75 2.71
CA PHE A 33 20.84 -5.95 1.67
C PHE A 33 21.68 -5.66 0.40
N ARG A 34 22.86 -6.28 0.22
CA ARG A 34 23.77 -5.94 -0.90
C ARG A 34 24.31 -7.12 -1.71
N ARG A 35 23.59 -8.24 -1.78
CA ARG A 35 24.03 -9.41 -2.58
C ARG A 35 22.90 -10.19 -3.24
N ARG A 36 22.04 -9.51 -4.00
CA ARG A 36 21.27 -10.14 -5.08
C ARG A 36 20.87 -9.11 -6.12
N ARG A 37 21.86 -8.65 -6.89
CA ARG A 37 21.65 -7.99 -8.18
C ARG A 37 22.31 -8.92 -9.20
N GLU A 38 21.65 -9.08 -10.34
CA GLU A 38 21.92 -10.04 -11.43
C GLU A 38 21.10 -11.33 -11.30
N GLU A 39 19.80 -11.19 -11.55
CA GLU A 39 19.07 -11.94 -12.57
C GLU A 39 17.70 -11.25 -12.68
N THR A 40 17.64 -10.22 -13.53
CA THR A 40 16.37 -9.68 -14.01
C THR A 40 15.78 -10.72 -14.98
N SER A 41 15.32 -11.85 -14.43
CA SER A 41 14.49 -12.78 -15.17
C SER A 41 13.14 -12.12 -15.32
N SER A 42 12.95 -11.39 -16.42
CA SER A 42 11.63 -11.06 -16.91
C SER A 42 10.90 -12.38 -17.17
N SER A 43 10.07 -12.83 -16.23
CA SER A 43 9.15 -13.94 -16.44
C SER A 43 8.15 -13.50 -17.50
N LEU A 44 8.34 -13.99 -18.73
CA LEU A 44 7.43 -13.77 -19.85
C LEU A 44 6.12 -14.53 -19.59
N ASN A 45 5.20 -13.93 -18.84
CA ASN A 45 3.83 -14.43 -18.74
C ASN A 45 3.10 -14.15 -20.06
N ARG A 46 2.76 -15.20 -20.82
CA ARG A 46 1.95 -15.08 -22.05
C ARG A 46 0.49 -14.77 -21.68
N SER A 47 -0.06 -13.71 -22.25
CA SER A 47 -1.51 -13.41 -22.15
C SER A 47 -2.33 -14.44 -22.92
N PHE A 48 -3.66 -14.41 -22.68
CA PHE A 48 -4.64 -15.30 -23.31
C PHE A 48 -4.65 -15.21 -24.85
N ASP A 49 -4.32 -14.05 -25.43
CA ASP A 49 -4.20 -13.81 -26.88
C ASP A 49 -2.81 -14.12 -27.46
N GLY A 50 -1.88 -14.64 -26.64
CA GLY A 50 -0.50 -14.92 -27.05
C GLY A 50 0.42 -13.68 -27.06
N GLY A 51 -0.07 -12.53 -26.60
CA GLY A 51 0.76 -11.36 -26.31
C GLY A 51 1.76 -11.60 -25.17
N ILE A 52 2.83 -10.81 -25.17
CA ILE A 52 3.79 -10.79 -24.06
C ILE A 52 3.27 -9.78 -23.04
N VAL A 53 2.87 -10.25 -21.86
CA VAL A 53 2.64 -9.36 -20.72
C VAL A 53 4.01 -9.06 -20.13
N ILE A 54 4.47 -7.82 -20.27
CA ILE A 54 5.69 -7.36 -19.61
C ILE A 54 5.35 -7.19 -18.13
N GLU A 55 5.93 -8.03 -17.28
CA GLU A 55 5.79 -7.88 -15.84
C GLU A 55 6.71 -6.77 -15.34
N GLU A 56 6.10 -5.72 -14.79
CA GLU A 56 6.86 -4.60 -14.22
C GLU A 56 7.59 -5.04 -12.92
N PRO A 57 8.87 -4.70 -12.74
CA PRO A 57 9.67 -5.16 -11.60
C PRO A 57 9.11 -4.71 -10.25
N GLU A 58 8.48 -3.53 -10.19
CA GLU A 58 7.81 -3.03 -8.98
C GLU A 58 6.59 -3.85 -8.58
N ARG A 59 5.89 -4.45 -9.55
CA ARG A 59 4.74 -5.33 -9.33
C ARG A 59 5.19 -6.69 -8.83
N ILE A 60 6.26 -7.25 -9.39
CA ILE A 60 6.91 -8.47 -8.88
C ILE A 60 7.33 -8.26 -7.43
N ALA A 61 8.03 -7.15 -7.14
CA ALA A 61 8.45 -6.81 -5.78
C ALA A 61 7.26 -6.61 -4.83
N LEU A 62 6.11 -6.11 -5.31
CA LEU A 62 4.90 -5.99 -4.49
C LEU A 62 4.34 -7.37 -4.11
N ARG A 63 4.26 -8.31 -5.07
CA ARG A 63 3.82 -9.69 -4.80
C ARG A 63 4.71 -10.39 -3.78
N GLU A 64 6.03 -10.24 -3.92
CA GLU A 64 7.00 -10.75 -2.95
C GLU A 64 6.80 -10.15 -1.56
N ARG A 65 6.62 -8.82 -1.45
CA ARG A 65 6.34 -8.15 -0.18
C ARG A 65 5.03 -8.62 0.47
N HIS A 66 4.02 -8.90 -0.33
CA HIS A 66 2.72 -9.38 0.15
C HIS A 66 2.74 -10.89 0.48
N GLY A 67 3.79 -11.62 0.09
CA GLY A 67 3.88 -13.06 0.29
C GLY A 67 2.92 -13.87 -0.59
N VAL A 68 2.43 -13.30 -1.68
CA VAL A 68 1.38 -13.93 -2.50
C VAL A 68 1.94 -14.79 -3.62
N ARG A 69 1.30 -15.93 -3.88
CA ARG A 69 1.55 -16.80 -5.03
C ARG A 69 0.44 -16.65 -6.08
N PRO A 70 0.68 -16.98 -7.37
CA PRO A 70 -0.40 -17.04 -8.35
C PRO A 70 -1.42 -18.14 -7.99
N LEU A 71 -2.63 -18.00 -8.51
CA LEU A 71 -3.66 -19.05 -8.47
C LEU A 71 -3.21 -20.34 -9.17
N THR A 72 -3.68 -21.48 -8.66
CA THR A 72 -3.64 -22.76 -9.38
C THR A 72 -4.79 -22.86 -10.41
N GLU A 73 -4.84 -23.96 -11.16
CA GLU A 73 -5.91 -24.17 -12.14
C GLU A 73 -7.26 -24.46 -11.47
N GLU A 74 -7.22 -25.12 -10.33
CA GLU A 74 -8.40 -25.48 -9.53
C GLU A 74 -8.98 -24.27 -8.80
N GLU A 75 -8.16 -23.26 -8.53
CA GLU A 75 -8.56 -22.01 -7.88
C GLU A 75 -9.17 -21.00 -8.87
N GLU A 76 -8.91 -21.14 -10.17
CA GLU A 76 -9.35 -20.22 -11.21
C GLU A 76 -10.88 -20.11 -11.30
N GLY A 77 -11.39 -18.88 -11.33
CA GLY A 77 -12.83 -18.58 -11.34
C GLY A 77 -13.49 -18.57 -9.95
N THR A 78 -12.76 -18.91 -8.89
CA THR A 78 -13.27 -18.84 -7.51
C THR A 78 -13.28 -17.40 -7.02
N GLY A 79 -14.30 -17.04 -6.22
CA GLY A 79 -14.41 -15.73 -5.57
C GLY A 79 -13.29 -15.50 -4.55
N ILE A 80 -12.80 -14.27 -4.45
CA ILE A 80 -11.67 -13.93 -3.56
C ILE A 80 -11.94 -14.25 -2.07
N ASP A 81 -13.20 -14.18 -1.64
CA ASP A 81 -13.65 -14.58 -0.30
C ASP A 81 -13.42 -16.07 -0.01
N GLN A 82 -13.51 -16.93 -1.03
CA GLN A 82 -13.41 -18.40 -0.91
C GLN A 82 -12.02 -18.95 -1.21
N LEU A 83 -11.14 -18.14 -1.80
CA LEU A 83 -9.75 -18.53 -2.09
C LEU A 83 -8.91 -18.71 -0.81
N PRO A 84 -7.83 -19.51 -0.85
CA PRO A 84 -6.88 -19.56 0.26
C PRO A 84 -6.11 -18.25 0.40
N ASP A 85 -5.61 -17.97 1.60
CA ASP A 85 -4.81 -16.79 1.88
C ASP A 85 -3.44 -16.84 1.18
N GLY A 86 -2.85 -15.68 0.91
CA GLY A 86 -1.54 -15.58 0.26
C GLY A 86 -1.59 -15.89 -1.24
N VAL A 87 -2.68 -15.53 -1.92
CA VAL A 87 -2.81 -15.71 -3.38
C VAL A 87 -3.08 -14.41 -4.09
N TYR A 88 -2.77 -14.35 -5.39
CA TYR A 88 -3.17 -13.28 -6.28
C TYR A 88 -3.70 -13.80 -7.61
N GLY A 89 -4.60 -13.03 -8.21
CA GLY A 89 -5.15 -13.26 -9.54
C GLY A 89 -5.69 -11.97 -10.15
N PHE A 90 -6.40 -12.10 -11.27
CA PHE A 90 -6.90 -10.97 -12.05
C PHE A 90 -8.43 -11.01 -12.15
N THR A 91 -9.08 -9.84 -12.14
CA THR A 91 -10.54 -9.77 -12.30
C THR A 91 -10.97 -8.51 -13.06
N ASN A 92 -12.13 -8.59 -13.71
CA ASN A 92 -12.85 -7.44 -14.26
C ASN A 92 -13.99 -6.99 -13.35
N ALA A 93 -14.35 -7.79 -12.33
CA ALA A 93 -15.46 -7.54 -11.41
C ALA A 93 -14.98 -6.78 -10.15
N VAL A 94 -14.28 -5.66 -10.35
CA VAL A 94 -13.68 -4.91 -9.24
C VAL A 94 -14.75 -4.37 -8.30
N GLY A 95 -14.51 -4.46 -6.99
CA GLY A 95 -15.40 -3.93 -5.97
C GLY A 95 -16.51 -4.89 -5.52
N GLN A 96 -16.54 -6.11 -6.06
CA GLN A 96 -17.33 -7.21 -5.51
C GLN A 96 -16.46 -8.00 -4.50
N TRP A 97 -17.02 -8.37 -3.34
CA TRP A 97 -16.31 -9.15 -2.32
C TRP A 97 -16.14 -10.63 -2.69
N ASP A 98 -16.98 -11.11 -3.61
CA ASP A 98 -16.97 -12.44 -4.21
C ASP A 98 -16.41 -12.43 -5.64
N ALA A 99 -15.64 -11.38 -6.00
CA ALA A 99 -15.11 -11.21 -7.35
C ALA A 99 -14.33 -12.46 -7.79
N PRO A 100 -14.70 -13.12 -8.90
CA PRO A 100 -13.97 -14.27 -9.39
C PRO A 100 -12.58 -13.84 -9.87
N LEU A 101 -11.55 -14.57 -9.46
CA LEU A 101 -10.18 -14.31 -9.88
C LEU A 101 -9.71 -15.32 -10.92
N PHE A 102 -8.95 -14.83 -11.90
CA PHE A 102 -8.38 -15.61 -12.98
C PHE A 102 -6.86 -15.61 -12.90
N ARG A 103 -6.23 -16.73 -13.27
CA ARG A 103 -4.76 -16.88 -13.21
C ARG A 103 -4.05 -16.01 -14.24
N LYS A 104 -4.66 -15.83 -15.41
CA LYS A 104 -4.10 -15.06 -16.53
C LYS A 104 -4.68 -13.66 -16.56
N LYS A 105 -3.80 -12.68 -16.73
CA LYS A 105 -4.20 -11.31 -17.04
C LYS A 105 -4.87 -11.27 -18.41
N ILE A 106 -6.08 -10.73 -18.45
CA ILE A 106 -6.79 -10.39 -19.69
C ILE A 106 -6.87 -8.87 -19.83
N PHE A 107 -7.27 -8.40 -21.01
CA PHE A 107 -7.41 -6.96 -21.28
C PHE A 107 -8.30 -6.28 -20.23
N LEU A 108 -7.81 -5.16 -19.68
CA LEU A 108 -8.46 -4.36 -18.64
C LEU A 108 -8.77 -5.06 -17.31
N SER A 109 -8.15 -6.22 -17.05
CA SER A 109 -8.25 -6.87 -15.74
C SER A 109 -7.31 -6.27 -14.71
N TYR A 110 -7.84 -6.10 -13.50
CA TYR A 110 -7.10 -5.61 -12.35
C TYR A 110 -6.58 -6.78 -11.53
N GLU A 111 -5.42 -6.59 -10.93
CA GLU A 111 -4.83 -7.58 -10.05
C GLU A 111 -5.40 -7.41 -8.64
N MET A 112 -5.78 -8.52 -8.01
CA MET A 112 -6.21 -8.56 -6.62
C MET A 112 -5.41 -9.60 -5.86
N HIS A 113 -5.08 -9.27 -4.61
CA HIS A 113 -4.38 -10.17 -3.70
C HIS A 113 -5.30 -10.49 -2.53
N LYS A 114 -5.31 -11.74 -2.07
CA LYS A 114 -5.75 -12.12 -0.72
C LYS A 114 -4.51 -12.25 0.15
N LEU A 115 -4.34 -11.34 1.11
CA LEU A 115 -3.18 -11.33 2.00
C LEU A 115 -3.22 -12.51 2.98
N HIS A 116 -2.13 -12.73 3.72
CA HIS A 116 -2.03 -13.81 4.71
C HIS A 116 -2.95 -13.65 5.92
N ASP A 117 -3.47 -12.45 6.18
CA ASP A 117 -4.50 -12.19 7.17
C ASP A 117 -5.94 -12.34 6.60
N GLY A 118 -6.05 -12.84 5.36
CA GLY A 118 -7.30 -12.99 4.62
C GLY A 118 -7.84 -11.71 4.01
N SER A 119 -7.21 -10.56 4.27
CA SER A 119 -7.71 -9.28 3.77
C SER A 119 -7.48 -9.14 2.25
N PRO A 120 -8.51 -8.76 1.46
CA PRO A 120 -8.35 -8.53 0.04
C PRO A 120 -7.83 -7.11 -0.24
N VAL A 121 -6.88 -7.00 -1.15
CA VAL A 121 -6.35 -5.73 -1.66
C VAL A 121 -6.39 -5.69 -3.19
N LEU A 122 -6.70 -4.52 -3.75
CA LEU A 122 -6.71 -4.23 -5.18
C LEU A 122 -5.39 -3.57 -5.57
N VAL A 123 -4.81 -3.97 -6.70
CA VAL A 123 -3.51 -3.49 -7.18
C VAL A 123 -3.64 -2.84 -8.56
N GLY A 124 -3.07 -1.65 -8.70
CA GLY A 124 -3.06 -0.92 -9.96
C GLY A 124 -2.16 0.32 -9.91
N TYR A 125 -2.22 1.13 -10.96
CA TYR A 125 -1.44 2.34 -11.11
C TYR A 125 -2.30 3.58 -11.00
N VAL A 126 -1.75 4.65 -10.44
CA VAL A 126 -2.42 5.94 -10.28
C VAL A 126 -1.48 7.08 -10.68
N SER A 127 -2.06 8.26 -10.92
CA SER A 127 -1.29 9.49 -11.15
C SER A 127 -0.50 9.91 -9.91
N SER A 128 0.54 10.75 -10.09
CA SER A 128 1.28 11.33 -8.96
C SER A 128 0.37 12.09 -8.00
N GLU A 129 -0.59 12.84 -8.56
CA GLU A 129 -1.56 13.62 -7.80
C GLU A 129 -2.48 12.71 -6.97
N ASP A 130 -3.02 11.65 -7.57
CA ASP A 130 -3.84 10.67 -6.85
C ASP A 130 -3.04 9.97 -5.75
N ALA A 131 -1.78 9.59 -6.03
CA ALA A 131 -0.90 8.96 -5.04
C ALA A 131 -0.63 9.87 -3.84
N GLU A 132 -0.49 11.19 -4.06
CA GLU A 132 -0.35 12.16 -2.98
C GLU A 132 -1.65 12.33 -2.19
N ARG A 133 -2.80 12.43 -2.88
CA ARG A 133 -4.12 12.51 -2.24
C ARG A 133 -4.41 11.30 -1.35
N MET A 134 -4.05 10.10 -1.79
CA MET A 134 -4.23 8.86 -1.02
C MET A 134 -3.46 8.82 0.32
N ARG A 135 -2.35 9.57 0.44
CA ARG A 135 -1.54 9.65 1.68
C ARG A 135 -2.11 10.62 2.71
N GLN A 136 -3.13 11.41 2.36
CA GLN A 136 -3.71 12.39 3.26
C GLN A 136 -4.74 11.72 4.18
N PRO A 137 -4.58 11.80 5.51
CA PRO A 137 -5.36 11.01 6.46
C PRO A 137 -6.80 11.48 6.69
N ALA A 138 -7.22 12.61 6.11
CA ALA A 138 -8.39 13.35 6.60
C ALA A 138 -9.60 13.42 5.65
N ALA A 139 -9.53 12.83 4.45
CA ALA A 139 -10.61 12.98 3.48
C ALA A 139 -10.86 11.71 2.67
N THR A 140 -12.14 11.49 2.35
CA THR A 140 -12.54 10.62 1.25
C THR A 140 -11.90 11.15 -0.04
N VAL A 141 -11.28 10.27 -0.82
CA VAL A 141 -10.62 10.66 -2.08
C VAL A 141 -11.20 9.90 -3.25
N THR A 142 -11.42 10.60 -4.36
CA THR A 142 -11.75 9.97 -5.65
C THR A 142 -10.49 9.89 -6.49
N ILE A 143 -10.09 8.67 -6.85
CA ILE A 143 -8.89 8.41 -7.66
C ILE A 143 -9.25 7.69 -8.96
N ARG A 144 -8.30 7.70 -9.90
CA ARG A 144 -8.36 6.87 -11.10
C ARG A 144 -7.28 5.79 -11.05
N LEU A 145 -7.72 4.54 -11.05
CA LEU A 145 -6.86 3.36 -11.03
C LEU A 145 -6.76 2.76 -12.43
N PHE A 146 -5.55 2.38 -12.83
CA PHE A 146 -5.27 1.72 -14.09
C PHE A 146 -4.68 0.32 -13.85
N PRO A 147 -5.02 -0.69 -14.67
CA PRO A 147 -4.50 -2.05 -14.50
C PRO A 147 -3.04 -2.19 -14.96
N ASP A 148 -2.57 -1.25 -15.78
CA ASP A 148 -1.26 -1.21 -16.41
C ASP A 148 -0.61 0.16 -16.19
N ARG A 149 0.71 0.19 -16.21
CA ARG A 149 1.49 1.43 -16.08
C ARG A 149 1.25 2.32 -17.28
N GLN A 150 1.05 3.61 -17.04
CA GLN A 150 0.90 4.62 -18.08
C GLN A 150 1.78 5.83 -17.77
N ASP A 151 2.06 6.65 -18.77
CA ASP A 151 2.83 7.88 -18.58
C ASP A 151 2.15 8.83 -17.57
N GLU A 152 0.81 8.92 -17.61
CA GLU A 152 0.01 9.72 -16.68
C GLU A 152 -0.24 9.06 -15.32
N ALA A 153 -0.02 7.75 -15.22
CA ALA A 153 -0.23 6.96 -14.02
C ALA A 153 0.97 6.02 -13.76
N PRO A 154 2.11 6.56 -13.30
CA PRO A 154 3.32 5.77 -13.13
C PRO A 154 3.42 5.07 -11.77
N HIS A 155 2.56 5.39 -10.80
CA HIS A 155 2.73 4.93 -9.41
C HIS A 155 1.90 3.70 -9.12
N LEU A 156 2.57 2.57 -8.82
CA LEU A 156 1.91 1.36 -8.33
C LEU A 156 1.39 1.56 -6.90
N VAL A 157 0.12 1.21 -6.68
CA VAL A 157 -0.53 1.24 -5.37
C VAL A 157 -1.20 -0.08 -5.03
N SER A 158 -1.36 -0.34 -3.74
CA SER A 158 -2.20 -1.40 -3.21
C SER A 158 -3.26 -0.79 -2.30
N ILE A 159 -4.53 -1.11 -2.57
CA ILE A 159 -5.70 -0.50 -1.96
C ILE A 159 -6.47 -1.58 -1.22
N PRO A 160 -6.54 -1.56 0.12
CA PRO A 160 -7.46 -2.40 0.87
C PRO A 160 -8.88 -2.30 0.34
N LEU A 161 -9.52 -3.44 0.02
CA LEU A 161 -10.86 -3.43 -0.57
C LEU A 161 -11.89 -2.81 0.38
N GLU A 162 -11.67 -2.92 1.70
CA GLU A 162 -12.47 -2.27 2.75
C GLU A 162 -12.49 -0.73 2.65
N ARG A 163 -11.48 -0.12 2.03
CA ARG A 163 -11.46 1.34 1.80
C ARG A 163 -12.32 1.75 0.61
N VAL A 164 -12.68 0.83 -0.29
CA VAL A 164 -13.45 1.15 -1.49
C VAL A 164 -14.93 1.30 -1.14
N ARG A 165 -15.42 2.55 -1.11
CA ARG A 165 -16.85 2.85 -0.86
C ARG A 165 -17.68 2.72 -2.11
N ARG A 166 -17.16 3.25 -3.20
CA ARG A 166 -17.80 3.23 -4.51
C ARG A 166 -16.76 2.99 -5.57
N HIS A 167 -17.19 2.29 -6.61
CA HIS A 167 -16.42 2.13 -7.82
C HIS A 167 -17.34 2.47 -9.00
N LYS A 168 -16.77 3.07 -10.03
CA LYS A 168 -17.45 3.31 -11.29
C LYS A 168 -16.53 2.91 -12.42
N GLN A 169 -16.91 1.82 -13.10
CA GLN A 169 -16.23 1.41 -14.31
C GLN A 169 -16.71 2.31 -15.45
N HIS A 170 -15.81 3.16 -15.96
CA HIS A 170 -16.12 3.93 -17.16
C HIS A 170 -16.05 3.01 -18.38
N SER A 171 -16.93 3.25 -19.35
CA SER A 171 -16.96 2.47 -20.60
C SER A 171 -15.58 2.40 -21.26
N GLU A 172 -15.21 1.19 -21.68
CA GLU A 172 -13.95 0.79 -22.32
C GLU A 172 -13.50 1.75 -23.43
N ARG A 173 -14.46 2.35 -24.15
CA ARG A 173 -14.22 3.26 -25.28
C ARG A 173 -13.49 4.55 -24.91
N THR A 174 -13.43 4.88 -23.63
CA THR A 174 -12.83 6.12 -23.14
C THR A 174 -11.42 5.95 -22.58
N GLY A 175 -10.97 4.71 -22.30
CA GLY A 175 -9.64 4.44 -21.73
C GLY A 175 -9.39 5.05 -20.34
N ARG A 176 -10.46 5.44 -19.62
CA ARG A 176 -10.37 6.29 -18.42
C ARG A 176 -10.09 5.56 -17.11
N GLY A 177 -9.58 4.34 -17.15
CA GLY A 177 -9.36 3.54 -15.95
C GLY A 177 -10.62 3.32 -15.11
N LEU A 178 -10.44 2.80 -13.90
CA LEU A 178 -11.48 2.60 -12.90
C LEU A 178 -11.49 3.77 -11.93
N GLU A 179 -12.64 4.42 -11.77
CA GLU A 179 -12.81 5.46 -10.76
C GLU A 179 -13.19 4.83 -9.43
N LEU A 180 -12.45 5.18 -8.37
CA LEU A 180 -12.65 4.66 -7.02
C LEU A 180 -12.84 5.81 -6.04
N GLU A 181 -13.88 5.73 -5.23
CA GLU A 181 -14.07 6.57 -4.04
C GLU A 181 -13.56 5.79 -2.82
N LEU A 182 -12.49 6.30 -2.20
CA LEU A 182 -11.80 5.65 -1.09
C LEU A 182 -12.05 6.37 0.22
N GLU A 183 -12.30 5.60 1.27
CA GLU A 183 -12.25 6.12 2.64
C GLU A 183 -10.82 6.46 3.07
N PRO A 184 -10.69 7.36 4.06
CA PRO A 184 -9.46 7.55 4.79
C PRO A 184 -8.93 6.21 5.32
N GLU A 185 -7.63 6.12 5.47
CA GLU A 185 -7.02 4.97 6.14
C GLU A 185 -7.49 4.97 7.59
N SER A 186 -8.23 3.93 7.99
CA SER A 186 -8.64 3.75 9.37
C SER A 186 -7.41 3.55 10.23
N ASP A 187 -7.20 4.43 11.20
CA ASP A 187 -6.09 4.38 12.14
C ASP A 187 -6.24 3.12 13.01
N ARG A 188 -5.71 1.98 12.52
CA ARG A 188 -5.77 0.66 13.21
C ARG A 188 -5.14 0.68 14.60
N THR A 189 -4.46 1.77 14.97
CA THR A 189 -3.83 2.03 16.27
C THR A 189 -4.83 2.15 17.44
N SER A 190 -6.13 2.37 17.19
CA SER A 190 -7.09 2.64 18.28
C SER A 190 -7.74 1.40 18.92
N GLN A 191 -7.57 0.19 18.36
CA GLN A 191 -8.21 -1.02 18.90
C GLN A 191 -7.35 -1.80 19.92
N ASP A 192 -6.03 -1.69 19.85
CA ASP A 192 -5.13 -2.39 20.81
C ASP A 192 -5.06 -1.69 22.19
N GLU A 193 -5.33 -0.39 22.28
CA GLU A 193 -5.33 0.32 23.56
C GLU A 193 -6.58 0.07 24.42
N VAL A 194 -7.67 -0.44 23.84
CA VAL A 194 -8.91 -0.72 24.61
C VAL A 194 -8.79 -2.04 25.37
N HIS A 195 -8.11 -3.05 24.82
CA HIS A 195 -7.87 -4.32 25.53
C HIS A 195 -6.80 -4.22 26.63
N ALA A 196 -5.84 -3.29 26.51
CA ALA A 196 -4.82 -3.09 27.55
C ALA A 196 -5.35 -2.44 28.84
N ARG A 197 -6.56 -1.84 28.83
CA ARG A 197 -7.11 -1.15 30.02
C ARG A 197 -7.97 -2.05 30.91
N GLU A 198 -8.56 -3.12 30.40
CA GLU A 198 -9.43 -4.00 31.21
C GLU A 198 -8.64 -4.95 32.13
N ASP A 199 -7.39 -5.29 31.79
CA ASP A 199 -6.54 -6.15 32.63
C ASP A 199 -5.90 -5.42 33.84
N SER A 200 -6.01 -4.09 33.90
CA SER A 200 -5.38 -3.27 34.95
C SER A 200 -6.28 -2.97 36.15
N VAL A 201 -7.56 -3.35 36.11
CA VAL A 201 -8.55 -3.05 37.17
C VAL A 201 -8.75 -4.20 38.17
N SER A 202 -8.13 -5.36 37.96
CA SER A 202 -8.30 -6.54 38.83
C SER A 202 -7.09 -6.90 39.70
N ARG A 203 -6.28 -5.93 40.16
CA ARG A 203 -5.21 -6.17 41.14
C ARG A 203 -5.30 -5.26 42.36
#